data_AF-A0A7S4HNG3-F1
#
_entry.id   AF-A0A7S4HNG3-F1
#
_cell.length_a   1.000
_cell.length_b   1.000
_cell.length_c   1.000
_cell.angle_alpha   90.00
_cell.angle_beta   90.00
_cell.angle_gamma   90.00
#
_symmetry.space_group_name_H-M   'P 1'
#
loop_
_entity.id
_entity.type
_entity.pdbx_description
1 polymer ?
#
loop_
_entity_poly.entity_id
_entity_poly.type
_entity_poly.pdbx_seq_one_letter_code
_entity_poly.pdbx_strand_id
1 'polypeptide(L)'
;NGVGGWRSAARWGAASALLGLAVLRAFVSDSPRAAHDPQNPVRQSTLASVPPLRGSSSALWIEAPLRAVRIVRAVLAANVLPSLRSILTSGTFWIVAVAHAGGAMVRSSDRILGTYLSDTSGGTVPDERAGGLTVFLSLGILAGLAVGGGTFTRLAPYPRLRKAMVVRLYILAASMCYALSFLAVPWVRSAVGSPGVVTMLQVLAACGMGAGVAVQDYIIPPIVGATFGTDKGLYAAYTDGVSYGVGSFVWRVVGGAVEEGNPQ
;
A
#
# COMPACT_ATOMS: atom_id res chain seq x y z
N ASN A 1 -6.66 35.84 0.73
CA ASN A 1 -7.48 35.10 -0.27
C ASN A 1 -7.33 33.56 -0.23
N GLY A 2 -6.95 32.94 0.90
CA GLY A 2 -6.62 31.49 0.96
C GLY A 2 -7.71 30.55 1.52
N VAL A 3 -8.91 31.03 1.83
CA VAL A 3 -9.93 30.24 2.57
C VAL A 3 -10.61 29.15 1.70
N GLY A 4 -10.36 29.14 0.38
CA GLY A 4 -10.96 28.17 -0.56
C GLY A 4 -10.19 26.86 -0.77
N GLY A 5 -8.92 26.78 -0.37
CA GLY A 5 -8.02 25.69 -0.75
C GLY A 5 -8.47 24.31 -0.26
N TRP A 6 -8.60 24.14 1.06
CA TRP A 6 -8.93 22.84 1.66
C TRP A 6 -10.35 22.38 1.32
N ARG A 7 -11.31 23.32 1.22
CA ARG A 7 -12.70 23.00 0.85
C ARG A 7 -12.78 22.52 -0.60
N SER A 8 -12.03 23.14 -1.50
CA SER A 8 -11.93 22.69 -2.89
C SER A 8 -11.28 21.31 -2.98
N ALA A 9 -10.15 21.10 -2.29
CA ALA A 9 -9.48 19.80 -2.23
C ALA A 9 -10.40 18.70 -1.68
N ALA A 10 -11.15 18.98 -0.61
CA ALA A 10 -12.12 18.04 -0.04
C ALA A 10 -13.25 17.70 -1.02
N ARG A 11 -13.75 18.69 -1.79
CA ARG A 11 -14.75 18.44 -2.85
C ARG A 11 -14.20 17.58 -3.98
N TRP A 12 -12.97 17.82 -4.43
CA TRP A 12 -12.31 16.98 -5.43
C TRP A 12 -12.05 15.57 -4.91
N GLY A 13 -11.65 15.42 -3.65
CA GLY A 13 -11.53 14.13 -2.99
C GLY A 13 -12.86 13.38 -2.94
N ALA A 14 -13.95 14.05 -2.56
CA ALA A 14 -15.28 13.47 -2.53
C ALA A 14 -15.78 13.06 -3.93
N ALA A 15 -15.59 13.92 -4.94
CA ALA A 15 -15.93 13.60 -6.33
C ALA A 15 -15.16 12.39 -6.85
N SER A 16 -13.86 12.30 -6.53
CA SER A 16 -13.01 11.16 -6.88
C SER A 16 -13.48 9.86 -6.20
N ALA A 17 -13.91 9.94 -4.94
CA ALA A 17 -14.48 8.81 -4.22
C ALA A 17 -15.81 8.33 -4.83
N LEU A 18 -16.70 9.25 -5.23
CA LEU A 18 -17.95 8.91 -5.92
C LEU A 18 -17.69 8.26 -7.28
N LEU A 19 -16.70 8.75 -8.04
CA LEU A 19 -16.28 8.12 -9.28
C LEU A 19 -15.74 6.70 -9.02
N GLY A 20 -14.92 6.53 -7.99
CA GLY A 20 -14.44 5.20 -7.55
C GLY A 20 -15.59 4.25 -7.21
N LEU A 21 -16.63 4.74 -6.54
CA LEU A 21 -17.84 3.96 -6.24
C LEU A 21 -18.60 3.57 -7.52
N ALA A 22 -18.73 4.48 -8.48
CA ALA A 22 -19.36 4.21 -9.77
C ALA A 22 -18.58 3.13 -10.56
N VAL A 23 -17.25 3.19 -10.57
CA VAL A 23 -16.38 2.17 -11.16
C VAL A 23 -16.56 0.82 -10.45
N LEU A 24 -16.55 0.80 -9.11
CA LEU A 24 -16.79 -0.43 -8.35
C LEU A 24 -18.15 -1.02 -8.71
N ARG A 25 -19.22 -0.22 -8.75
CA ARG A 25 -20.56 -0.69 -9.14
C ARG A 25 -20.62 -1.21 -10.57
N ALA A 26 -19.92 -0.57 -11.50
CA ALA A 26 -19.95 -0.92 -12.92
C ALA A 26 -19.16 -2.19 -13.25
N PHE A 27 -18.03 -2.42 -12.55
CA PHE A 27 -17.08 -3.47 -12.89
C PHE A 27 -17.01 -4.62 -11.88
N VAL A 28 -17.45 -4.43 -10.64
CA VAL A 28 -17.59 -5.52 -9.65
C VAL A 28 -18.98 -6.13 -9.84
N SER A 29 -19.03 -7.25 -10.57
CA SER A 29 -20.25 -8.04 -10.74
C SER A 29 -20.21 -9.29 -9.87
N ASP A 30 -21.05 -9.34 -8.84
CA ASP A 30 -21.30 -10.54 -8.01
C ASP A 30 -22.21 -11.51 -8.78
N SER A 31 -21.69 -12.23 -9.78
CA SER A 31 -22.45 -13.22 -10.54
C SER A 31 -21.77 -14.60 -10.45
N PRO A 32 -22.44 -15.62 -9.85
CA PRO A 32 -21.85 -16.90 -9.40
C PRO A 32 -21.55 -17.91 -10.52
N ARG A 33 -21.33 -17.46 -11.77
CA ARG A 33 -20.95 -18.30 -12.92
C ARG A 33 -20.01 -17.64 -13.93
N ALA A 34 -19.41 -16.49 -13.61
CA ALA A 34 -18.62 -15.70 -14.57
C ALA A 34 -17.15 -15.59 -14.14
N ALA A 35 -16.30 -15.02 -15.00
CA ALA A 35 -14.86 -14.80 -14.76
C ALA A 35 -14.53 -13.91 -13.51
N HIS A 36 -15.54 -13.58 -12.70
CA HIS A 36 -15.50 -12.77 -11.48
C HIS A 36 -16.25 -13.42 -10.31
N ASP A 37 -16.38 -14.74 -10.30
CA ASP A 37 -17.02 -15.45 -9.18
C ASP A 37 -16.45 -14.99 -7.82
N PRO A 38 -17.32 -14.75 -6.81
CA PRO A 38 -16.87 -14.45 -5.47
C PRO A 38 -15.99 -15.62 -5.05
N GLN A 39 -14.72 -15.31 -4.81
CA GLN A 39 -13.70 -16.34 -4.75
C GLN A 39 -13.89 -17.28 -3.55
N ASN A 40 -14.59 -16.84 -2.52
CA ASN A 40 -15.02 -17.67 -1.40
C ASN A 40 -16.54 -17.49 -1.19
N PRO A 41 -17.39 -18.16 -1.98
CA PRO A 41 -18.83 -17.96 -1.90
C PRO A 41 -19.36 -18.54 -0.59
N VAL A 42 -20.22 -17.79 0.09
CA VAL A 42 -20.92 -18.30 1.27
C VAL A 42 -21.74 -19.51 0.83
N ARG A 43 -21.36 -20.71 1.30
CA ARG A 43 -22.05 -21.94 0.95
C ARG A 43 -23.55 -21.80 1.25
N GLN A 44 -24.39 -22.14 0.29
CA GLN A 44 -25.85 -22.08 0.47
C GLN A 44 -26.32 -22.90 1.66
N SER A 45 -25.64 -24.00 1.99
CA SER A 45 -25.89 -24.79 3.20
C SER A 45 -25.71 -23.99 4.49
N THR A 46 -24.73 -23.08 4.52
CA THR A 46 -24.48 -22.20 5.66
C THR A 46 -25.61 -21.19 5.81
N LEU A 47 -26.09 -20.60 4.71
CA LEU A 47 -27.24 -19.69 4.72
C LEU A 47 -28.57 -20.40 5.01
N ALA A 48 -28.72 -21.64 4.57
CA ALA A 48 -29.91 -22.47 4.82
C ALA A 48 -30.08 -22.81 6.31
N SER A 49 -28.99 -22.77 7.10
CA SER A 49 -29.06 -22.93 8.56
C SER A 49 -29.67 -21.73 9.28
N VAL A 50 -29.85 -20.59 8.60
CA VAL A 50 -30.48 -19.39 9.17
C VAL A 50 -31.99 -19.47 8.96
N PRO A 51 -32.81 -19.56 10.03
CA PRO A 51 -34.25 -19.71 9.89
C PRO A 51 -34.88 -18.53 9.13
N PRO A 52 -35.90 -18.79 8.29
CA PRO A 52 -36.62 -17.73 7.57
C PRO A 52 -37.37 -16.82 8.55
N LEU A 53 -37.51 -15.54 8.19
CA LEU A 53 -38.35 -14.59 8.94
C LEU A 53 -39.80 -15.10 8.93
N ARG A 54 -40.38 -15.38 10.10
CA ARG A 54 -41.81 -15.68 10.23
C ARG A 54 -42.56 -14.38 10.51
N GLY A 55 -43.43 -13.99 9.59
CA GLY A 55 -44.05 -12.68 9.55
C GLY A 55 -44.97 -12.39 10.74
N SER A 56 -44.50 -11.53 11.64
CA SER A 56 -45.33 -10.60 12.42
C SER A 56 -44.67 -9.23 12.36
N SER A 57 -45.41 -8.20 11.94
CA SER A 57 -44.88 -6.86 11.62
C SER A 57 -44.19 -6.17 12.80
N SER A 58 -44.55 -6.52 14.04
CA SER A 58 -43.95 -5.98 15.26
C SER A 58 -42.65 -6.66 15.67
N ALA A 59 -42.44 -7.93 15.27
CA ALA A 59 -41.22 -8.69 15.59
C ALA A 59 -40.04 -8.35 14.66
N LEU A 60 -40.32 -7.70 13.52
CA LEU A 60 -39.35 -7.50 12.44
C LEU A 60 -38.13 -6.66 12.85
N TRP A 61 -38.31 -5.65 13.71
CA TRP A 61 -37.24 -4.76 14.19
C TRP A 61 -36.27 -5.45 15.16
N ILE A 62 -36.71 -6.50 15.85
CA ILE A 62 -35.89 -7.29 16.78
C ILE A 62 -35.28 -8.51 16.07
N GLU A 63 -36.04 -9.15 15.18
CA GLU A 63 -35.58 -10.33 14.45
C GLU A 63 -34.55 -10.01 13.36
N ALA A 64 -34.65 -8.84 12.70
CA ALA A 64 -33.71 -8.42 11.67
C ALA A 64 -32.25 -8.29 12.17
N PRO A 65 -31.93 -7.57 13.26
CA PRO A 65 -30.56 -7.47 13.75
C PRO A 65 -30.05 -8.81 14.28
N LEU A 66 -30.87 -9.60 14.97
CA LEU A 66 -30.48 -10.94 15.42
C LEU A 66 -30.15 -11.87 14.26
N ARG A 67 -30.93 -11.81 13.18
CA ARG A 67 -30.66 -12.55 11.95
C ARG A 67 -29.37 -12.08 11.28
N ALA A 68 -29.14 -10.77 11.20
CA ALA A 68 -27.90 -10.21 10.68
C ALA A 68 -26.69 -10.72 11.48
N VAL A 69 -26.76 -10.71 12.81
CA VAL A 69 -25.71 -11.27 13.68
C VAL A 69 -25.47 -12.76 13.42
N ARG A 70 -26.53 -13.56 13.25
CA ARG A 70 -26.39 -14.99 12.93
C ARG A 70 -25.75 -15.22 11.56
N ILE A 71 -26.15 -14.45 10.54
CA ILE A 71 -25.55 -14.51 9.20
C ILE A 71 -24.07 -14.14 9.29
N VAL A 72 -23.74 -13.02 9.94
CA VAL A 72 -22.35 -12.58 10.14
C VAL A 72 -21.55 -13.67 10.85
N ARG A 73 -22.05 -14.24 11.95
CA ARG A 73 -21.37 -15.31 12.69
C ARG A 73 -21.16 -16.56 11.82
N ALA A 74 -22.16 -16.95 11.03
CA ALA A 74 -22.06 -18.10 10.14
C ALA A 74 -21.05 -17.86 9.00
N VAL A 75 -21.03 -16.65 8.41
CA VAL A 75 -20.04 -16.24 7.41
C VAL A 75 -18.63 -16.24 7.99
N LEU A 76 -18.46 -15.68 9.19
CA LEU A 76 -17.18 -15.66 9.89
C LEU A 76 -16.67 -17.07 10.18
N ALA A 77 -17.52 -17.94 10.73
CA ALA A 77 -17.13 -19.29 11.10
C ALA A 77 -16.85 -20.20 9.89
N ALA A 78 -17.66 -20.10 8.83
CA ALA A 78 -17.57 -21.01 7.70
C ALA A 78 -16.58 -20.57 6.61
N ASN A 79 -16.31 -19.26 6.48
CA ASN A 79 -15.48 -18.72 5.39
C ASN A 79 -14.26 -17.98 5.95
N VAL A 80 -14.47 -16.95 6.78
CA VAL A 80 -13.38 -16.05 7.18
C VAL A 80 -12.35 -16.73 8.08
N LEU A 81 -12.77 -17.44 9.13
CA LEU A 81 -11.86 -18.09 10.07
C LEU A 81 -11.00 -19.20 9.42
N PRO A 82 -11.56 -20.11 8.59
CA PRO A 82 -10.75 -21.09 7.86
C PRO A 82 -9.74 -20.43 6.91
N SER A 83 -10.15 -19.43 6.13
CA SER A 83 -9.26 -18.69 5.21
C SER A 83 -8.17 -17.95 5.98
N LEU A 84 -8.52 -17.29 7.08
CA LEU A 84 -7.57 -16.62 7.97
C LEU A 84 -6.55 -17.62 8.53
N ARG A 85 -7.01 -18.79 9.01
CA ARG A 85 -6.12 -19.84 9.50
C ARG A 85 -5.19 -20.33 8.38
N SER A 86 -5.71 -20.56 7.17
CA SER A 86 -4.93 -20.97 6.01
C SER A 86 -3.82 -19.96 5.66
N ILE A 87 -4.17 -18.67 5.62
CA ILE A 87 -3.23 -17.59 5.31
C ILE A 87 -2.19 -17.42 6.42
N LEU A 88 -2.62 -17.27 7.67
CA LEU A 88 -1.73 -16.95 8.79
C LEU A 88 -0.82 -18.11 9.21
N THR A 89 -1.16 -19.36 8.85
CA THR A 89 -0.27 -20.50 9.06
C THR A 89 0.75 -20.69 7.93
N SER A 90 0.60 -19.96 6.82
CA SER A 90 1.52 -20.05 5.69
C SER A 90 2.82 -19.28 5.95
N GLY A 91 3.95 -19.97 5.93
CA GLY A 91 5.27 -19.33 5.99
C GLY A 91 5.52 -18.35 4.83
N THR A 92 5.02 -18.69 3.64
CA THR A 92 5.10 -17.82 2.45
C THR A 92 4.39 -16.50 2.67
N PHE A 93 3.23 -16.51 3.33
CA PHE A 93 2.51 -15.29 3.68
C PHE A 93 3.37 -14.37 4.55
N TRP A 94 3.95 -14.87 5.64
CA TRP A 94 4.75 -14.05 6.55
C TRP A 94 6.00 -13.47 5.88
N ILE A 95 6.70 -14.26 5.07
CA ILE A 95 7.87 -13.78 4.33
C ILE A 95 7.48 -12.62 3.39
N VAL A 96 6.37 -12.76 2.66
CA VAL A 96 5.93 -11.74 1.71
C VAL A 96 5.35 -10.53 2.43
N ALA A 97 4.59 -10.71 3.51
CA ALA A 97 4.04 -9.61 4.31
C ALA A 97 5.15 -8.75 4.92
N VAL A 98 6.20 -9.36 5.48
CA VAL A 98 7.36 -8.64 6.01
C VAL A 98 8.15 -7.94 4.89
N ALA A 99 8.35 -8.61 3.76
CA ALA A 99 9.01 -7.99 2.61
C ALA A 99 8.20 -6.82 2.03
N HIS A 100 6.87 -6.94 2.02
CA HIS A 100 5.95 -5.89 1.56
C HIS A 100 5.92 -4.71 2.53
N ALA A 101 6.12 -4.92 3.84
CA ALA A 101 6.29 -3.84 4.81
C ALA A 101 7.44 -2.90 4.43
N GLY A 102 8.56 -3.43 3.95
CA GLY A 102 9.66 -2.62 3.41
C GLY A 102 9.22 -1.72 2.26
N GLY A 103 8.42 -2.28 1.33
CA GLY A 103 7.91 -1.54 0.18
C GLY A 103 6.93 -0.43 0.58
N ALA A 104 5.99 -0.74 1.46
CA ALA A 104 5.04 0.24 1.97
C ALA A 104 5.69 1.33 2.83
N MET A 105 6.78 1.03 3.54
CA MET A 105 7.58 2.04 4.25
C MET A 105 8.22 3.03 3.28
N VAL A 106 8.81 2.54 2.18
CA VAL A 106 9.31 3.42 1.11
C VAL A 106 8.18 4.27 0.53
N ARG A 107 7.03 3.67 0.24
CA ARG A 107 5.89 4.42 -0.30
C ARG A 107 5.36 5.48 0.67
N SER A 108 5.31 5.16 1.96
CA SER A 108 4.84 6.06 3.02
C SER A 108 5.91 7.02 3.56
N SER A 109 7.13 6.98 2.99
CA SER A 109 8.18 7.94 3.35
C SER A 109 7.87 9.35 2.83
N ASP A 110 6.90 9.50 1.92
CA ASP A 110 6.36 10.79 1.48
C ASP A 110 5.99 11.71 2.66
N ARG A 111 5.55 11.13 3.77
CA ARG A 111 5.22 11.82 5.04
C ARG A 111 6.38 12.62 5.63
N ILE A 112 7.62 12.15 5.49
CA ILE A 112 8.82 12.78 6.05
C ILE A 112 9.77 13.30 4.98
N LEU A 113 9.57 12.91 3.72
CA LEU A 113 10.47 13.27 2.64
C LEU A 113 10.47 14.78 2.39
N GLY A 114 9.32 15.44 2.59
CA GLY A 114 9.20 16.89 2.48
C GLY A 114 10.04 17.63 3.53
N THR A 115 9.92 17.25 4.81
CA THR A 115 10.73 17.84 5.89
C THR A 115 12.21 17.55 5.69
N TYR A 116 12.55 16.30 5.36
CA TYR A 116 13.92 15.90 5.00
C TYR A 116 14.52 16.79 3.91
N LEU A 117 13.80 17.03 2.80
CA LEU A 117 14.28 17.86 1.70
C LEU A 117 14.44 19.32 2.12
N SER A 118 13.55 19.86 2.95
CA SER A 118 13.70 21.21 3.48
C SER A 118 14.96 21.34 4.35
N ASP A 119 15.10 20.47 5.36
CA ASP A 119 16.17 20.50 6.35
C ASP A 119 17.56 20.33 5.72
N THR A 120 17.66 19.47 4.71
CA THR A 120 18.94 19.15 4.08
C THR A 120 19.32 20.11 2.95
N SER A 121 18.38 20.91 2.44
CA SER A 121 18.61 21.87 1.35
C SER A 121 19.45 23.08 1.74
N GLY A 122 19.74 23.28 3.03
CA GLY A 122 20.47 24.46 3.51
C GLY A 122 19.73 25.78 3.24
N GLY A 123 18.39 25.74 3.28
CA GLY A 123 17.53 26.91 3.03
C GLY A 123 17.28 27.23 1.55
N THR A 124 17.79 26.40 0.61
CA THR A 124 17.55 26.63 -0.82
C THR A 124 16.16 26.19 -1.29
N VAL A 125 15.54 25.24 -0.59
CA VAL A 125 14.17 24.79 -0.86
C VAL A 125 13.29 25.27 0.29
N PRO A 126 12.35 26.21 0.05
CA PRO A 126 11.38 26.59 1.07
C PRO A 126 10.41 25.43 1.35
N ASP A 127 9.88 25.35 2.57
CA ASP A 127 8.98 24.28 3.03
C ASP A 127 7.82 23.98 2.06
N GLU A 128 7.22 25.03 1.50
CA GLU A 128 6.12 24.94 0.53
C GLU A 128 6.51 24.16 -0.73
N ARG A 129 7.76 24.30 -1.19
CA ARG A 129 8.28 23.59 -2.37
C ARG A 129 8.79 22.20 -2.02
N ALA A 130 9.34 22.01 -0.82
CA ALA A 130 9.87 20.73 -0.37
C ALA A 130 8.78 19.64 -0.36
N GLY A 131 7.56 20.00 0.08
CA GLY A 131 6.39 19.12 -0.03
C GLY A 131 6.07 18.71 -1.48
N GLY A 132 6.17 19.64 -2.43
CA GLY A 132 5.94 19.36 -3.85
C GLY A 132 6.99 18.43 -4.48
N LEU A 133 8.24 18.47 -4.01
CA LEU A 133 9.30 17.59 -4.48
C LEU A 133 9.09 16.11 -4.10
N THR A 134 8.24 15.81 -3.12
CA THR A 134 7.90 14.43 -2.76
C THR A 134 7.19 13.67 -3.89
N VAL A 135 6.56 14.40 -4.83
CA VAL A 135 5.90 13.82 -6.02
C VAL A 135 6.89 13.00 -6.87
N PHE A 136 8.19 13.30 -6.82
CA PHE A 136 9.18 12.52 -7.55
C PHE A 136 9.31 11.07 -7.08
N LEU A 137 9.00 10.77 -5.82
CA LEU A 137 8.88 9.39 -5.35
C LEU A 137 7.77 8.65 -6.11
N SER A 138 6.59 9.27 -6.21
CA SER A 138 5.43 8.73 -6.95
C SER A 138 5.70 8.62 -8.45
N LEU A 139 6.38 9.60 -9.05
CA LEU A 139 6.82 9.53 -10.45
C LEU A 139 7.79 8.37 -10.66
N GLY A 140 8.72 8.16 -9.71
CA GLY A 140 9.59 7.00 -9.67
C GLY A 140 8.81 5.69 -9.67
N ILE A 141 7.81 5.56 -8.79
CA ILE A 141 6.94 4.38 -8.72
C ILE A 141 6.23 4.15 -10.07
N LEU A 142 5.64 5.18 -10.66
CA LEU A 142 4.96 5.07 -11.96
C LEU A 142 5.91 4.65 -13.07
N ALA A 143 7.11 5.24 -13.14
CA ALA A 143 8.13 4.88 -14.11
C ALA A 143 8.62 3.43 -13.91
N GLY A 144 8.86 3.04 -12.67
CA GLY A 144 9.23 1.68 -12.28
C GLY A 144 8.15 0.67 -12.61
N LEU A 145 6.86 1.02 -12.49
CA LEU A 145 5.74 0.17 -12.89
C LEU A 145 5.63 0.06 -14.41
N ALA A 146 5.73 1.17 -15.14
CA ALA A 146 5.62 1.18 -16.59
C ALA A 146 6.72 0.34 -17.25
N VAL A 147 7.98 0.55 -16.82
CA VAL A 147 9.14 -0.15 -17.36
C VAL A 147 9.31 -1.54 -16.73
N GLY A 148 9.24 -1.60 -15.41
CA GLY A 148 9.41 -2.84 -14.63
C GLY A 148 8.26 -3.82 -14.84
N GLY A 149 7.00 -3.37 -14.86
CA GLY A 149 5.87 -4.26 -15.15
C GLY A 149 5.94 -4.87 -16.55
N GLY A 150 6.25 -4.05 -17.56
CA GLY A 150 6.42 -4.52 -18.94
C GLY A 150 7.60 -5.49 -19.10
N THR A 151 8.73 -5.22 -18.45
CA THR A 151 9.90 -6.14 -18.49
C THR A 151 9.64 -7.42 -17.68
N PHE A 152 9.01 -7.33 -16.51
CA PHE A 152 8.67 -8.47 -15.67
C PHE A 152 7.77 -9.47 -16.41
N THR A 153 6.75 -8.98 -17.11
CA THR A 153 5.84 -9.80 -17.93
C THR A 153 6.56 -10.46 -19.10
N ARG A 154 7.39 -9.72 -19.85
CA ARG A 154 8.22 -10.27 -20.93
C ARG A 154 9.19 -11.36 -20.47
N LEU A 155 9.67 -11.28 -19.23
CA LEU A 155 10.55 -12.30 -18.63
C LEU A 155 9.80 -13.54 -18.10
N ALA A 156 8.50 -13.73 -18.40
CA ALA A 156 7.72 -14.91 -18.00
C ALA A 156 8.34 -16.25 -18.34
N PRO A 157 8.92 -16.45 -19.54
CA PRO A 157 9.57 -17.71 -19.88
C PRO A 157 10.87 -17.96 -19.10
N TYR A 158 11.46 -16.93 -18.46
CA TYR A 158 12.81 -16.95 -17.90
C TYR A 158 12.84 -16.65 -16.39
N PRO A 159 12.49 -17.62 -15.53
CA PRO A 159 12.32 -17.40 -14.09
C PRO A 159 13.58 -16.88 -13.38
N ARG A 160 14.77 -17.33 -13.81
CA ARG A 160 16.06 -16.85 -13.26
C ARG A 160 16.29 -15.37 -13.54
N LEU A 161 16.03 -14.93 -14.78
CA LEU A 161 16.18 -13.53 -15.18
C LEU A 161 15.15 -12.63 -14.49
N ARG A 162 13.91 -13.10 -14.38
CA ARG A 162 12.85 -12.41 -13.64
C ARG A 162 13.22 -12.22 -12.17
N LYS A 163 13.74 -13.26 -11.50
CA LYS A 163 14.21 -13.15 -10.11
C LYS A 163 15.38 -12.16 -10.00
N ALA A 164 16.36 -12.25 -10.90
CA ALA A 164 17.49 -11.32 -10.92
C ALA A 164 17.06 -9.87 -11.12
N MET A 165 16.06 -9.63 -11.97
CA MET A 165 15.48 -8.31 -12.17
C MET A 165 14.85 -7.77 -10.88
N VAL A 166 14.02 -8.56 -10.18
CA VAL A 166 13.43 -8.15 -8.89
C VAL A 166 14.52 -7.83 -7.87
N VAL A 167 15.54 -8.68 -7.76
CA VAL A 167 16.68 -8.44 -6.85
C VAL A 167 17.41 -7.13 -7.20
N ARG A 168 17.64 -6.85 -8.48
CA ARG A 168 18.27 -5.58 -8.91
C ARG A 168 17.43 -4.36 -8.55
N LEU A 169 16.10 -4.46 -8.66
CA LEU A 169 15.20 -3.39 -8.26
C LEU A 169 15.21 -3.15 -6.74
N TYR A 170 15.30 -4.21 -5.94
CA TYR A 170 15.55 -4.10 -4.49
C TYR A 170 16.87 -3.41 -4.17
N ILE A 171 17.96 -3.83 -4.83
CA ILE A 171 19.28 -3.23 -4.64
C ILE A 171 19.24 -1.75 -5.02
N LEU A 172 18.55 -1.40 -6.12
CA LEU A 172 18.33 -0.01 -6.51
C LEU A 172 17.61 0.75 -5.41
N ALA A 173 16.46 0.27 -4.94
CA ALA A 173 15.69 0.95 -3.88
C ALA A 173 16.52 1.16 -2.60
N ALA A 174 17.20 0.11 -2.12
CA ALA A 174 18.05 0.17 -0.95
C ALA A 174 19.24 1.13 -1.15
N SER A 175 19.92 1.06 -2.29
CA SER A 175 21.06 1.94 -2.60
C SER A 175 20.65 3.41 -2.67
N MET A 176 19.47 3.71 -3.20
CA MET A 176 18.94 5.07 -3.28
C MET A 176 18.52 5.59 -1.90
N CYS A 177 17.98 4.72 -1.04
CA CYS A 177 17.72 5.05 0.36
C CYS A 177 19.02 5.39 1.10
N TYR A 178 20.08 4.58 0.94
CA TYR A 178 21.39 4.91 1.49
C TYR A 178 21.99 6.17 0.89
N ALA A 179 21.78 6.43 -0.40
CA ALA A 179 22.22 7.67 -1.03
C ALA A 179 21.54 8.90 -0.41
N LEU A 180 20.23 8.82 -0.11
CA LEU A 180 19.54 9.86 0.66
C LEU A 180 20.17 10.03 2.04
N SER A 181 20.33 8.96 2.82
CA SER A 181 20.96 9.05 4.14
C SER A 181 22.37 9.64 4.08
N PHE A 182 23.17 9.30 3.07
CA PHE A 182 24.51 9.84 2.86
C PHE A 182 24.48 11.33 2.51
N LEU A 183 23.57 11.76 1.63
CA LEU A 183 23.39 13.17 1.25
C LEU A 183 22.84 14.02 2.39
N ALA A 184 22.26 13.43 3.44
CA ALA A 184 21.83 14.15 4.64
C ALA A 184 23.00 14.67 5.48
N VAL A 185 24.16 14.00 5.41
CA VAL A 185 25.28 14.24 6.30
C VAL A 185 25.91 15.61 6.04
N PRO A 186 26.08 16.49 7.06
CA PRO A 186 26.54 17.87 6.85
C PRO A 186 27.87 17.98 6.09
N TRP A 187 28.88 17.17 6.45
CA TRP A 187 30.19 17.23 5.80
C TRP A 187 30.13 16.82 4.31
N VAL A 188 29.25 15.88 3.95
CA VAL A 188 29.02 15.48 2.55
C VAL A 188 28.44 16.66 1.77
N ARG A 189 27.44 17.33 2.35
CA ARG A 189 26.82 18.51 1.72
C ARG A 189 27.82 19.64 1.55
N SER A 190 28.65 19.90 2.56
CA SER A 190 29.73 20.89 2.47
C SER A 190 30.76 20.54 1.41
N ALA A 191 31.11 19.26 1.23
CA ALA A 191 32.05 18.81 0.21
C ALA A 191 31.54 19.00 -1.23
N VAL A 192 30.22 18.86 -1.45
CA VAL A 192 29.60 19.12 -2.76
C VAL A 192 29.61 20.62 -3.10
N GLY A 193 29.58 21.49 -2.08
CA GLY A 193 29.71 22.95 -2.24
C GLY A 193 28.53 23.65 -2.92
N SER A 194 27.51 22.91 -3.37
CA SER A 194 26.31 23.46 -4.02
C SER A 194 25.04 22.79 -3.46
N PRO A 195 24.22 23.52 -2.69
CA PRO A 195 22.98 22.96 -2.14
C PRO A 195 21.97 22.57 -3.22
N GLY A 196 21.95 23.29 -4.35
CA GLY A 196 21.08 22.94 -5.49
C GLY A 196 21.41 21.58 -6.10
N VAL A 197 22.70 21.24 -6.19
CA VAL A 197 23.16 19.93 -6.66
C VAL A 197 22.78 18.84 -5.66
N VAL A 198 22.96 19.07 -4.36
CA VAL A 198 22.53 18.14 -3.30
C VAL A 198 21.03 17.85 -3.42
N THR A 199 20.20 18.90 -3.50
CA THR A 199 18.74 18.76 -3.67
C THR A 199 18.39 17.97 -4.93
N MET A 200 19.04 18.26 -6.06
CA MET A 200 18.83 17.51 -7.31
C MET A 200 19.15 16.02 -7.13
N LEU A 201 20.28 15.69 -6.49
CA LEU A 201 20.68 14.31 -6.22
C LEU A 201 19.70 13.61 -5.28
N GLN A 202 19.18 14.31 -4.27
CA GLN A 202 18.17 13.76 -3.36
C GLN A 202 16.85 13.49 -4.09
N VAL A 203 16.39 14.40 -4.95
CA VAL A 203 15.19 14.19 -5.77
C VAL A 203 15.37 13.01 -6.73
N LEU A 204 16.53 12.89 -7.37
CA LEU A 204 16.85 11.73 -8.22
C LEU A 204 16.91 10.43 -7.42
N ALA A 205 17.49 10.44 -6.23
CA ALA A 205 17.52 9.28 -5.34
C ALA A 205 16.10 8.89 -4.90
N ALA A 206 15.24 9.85 -4.52
CA ALA A 206 13.83 9.57 -4.19
C ALA A 206 13.07 8.96 -5.39
N CYS A 207 13.28 9.48 -6.59
CA CYS A 207 12.72 8.92 -7.82
C CYS A 207 13.24 7.49 -8.09
N GLY A 208 14.55 7.27 -7.99
CA GLY A 208 15.16 5.95 -8.16
C GLY A 208 14.70 4.94 -7.11
N MET A 209 14.52 5.39 -5.87
CA MET A 209 13.96 4.61 -4.77
C MET A 209 12.53 4.16 -5.09
N GLY A 210 11.67 5.09 -5.55
CA GLY A 210 10.32 4.78 -6.02
C GLY A 210 10.29 3.79 -7.19
N ALA A 211 11.19 3.98 -8.16
CA ALA A 211 11.29 3.07 -9.30
C ALA A 211 11.74 1.66 -8.91
N GLY A 212 12.66 1.55 -7.95
CA GLY A 212 13.11 0.26 -7.42
C GLY A 212 12.00 -0.50 -6.67
N VAL A 213 11.17 0.19 -5.88
CA VAL A 213 10.15 -0.48 -5.07
C VAL A 213 8.90 -0.88 -5.87
N ALA A 214 8.65 -0.23 -7.01
CA ALA A 214 7.44 -0.37 -7.82
C ALA A 214 6.99 -1.83 -8.08
N VAL A 215 7.86 -2.66 -8.66
CA VAL A 215 7.51 -4.05 -9.00
C VAL A 215 7.25 -4.88 -7.74
N GLN A 216 8.03 -4.64 -6.69
CA GLN A 216 7.87 -5.35 -5.44
C GLN A 216 6.54 -5.02 -4.77
N ASP A 217 6.17 -3.75 -4.70
CA ASP A 217 4.99 -3.30 -3.97
C ASP A 217 3.68 -3.71 -4.67
N TYR A 218 3.66 -3.64 -6.01
CA TYR A 218 2.43 -3.77 -6.78
C TYR A 218 2.29 -5.07 -7.58
N ILE A 219 3.37 -5.79 -7.88
CA ILE A 219 3.33 -6.99 -8.74
C ILE A 219 3.51 -8.27 -7.93
N ILE A 220 4.40 -8.28 -6.93
CA ILE A 220 4.71 -9.50 -6.15
C ILE A 220 3.52 -9.95 -5.30
N PRO A 221 2.84 -9.09 -4.50
CA PRO A 221 1.73 -9.54 -3.67
C PRO A 221 0.58 -10.15 -4.50
N PRO A 222 0.13 -9.57 -5.63
CA PRO A 222 -0.89 -10.23 -6.46
C PRO A 222 -0.48 -11.59 -7.02
N ILE A 223 0.79 -11.76 -7.42
CA ILE A 223 1.30 -13.04 -7.94
C ILE A 223 1.32 -14.11 -6.85
N VAL A 224 1.81 -13.76 -5.67
CA VAL A 224 1.81 -14.70 -4.54
C VAL A 224 0.38 -14.95 -4.07
N GLY A 225 -0.47 -13.93 -4.06
CA GLY A 225 -1.89 -14.07 -3.75
C GLY A 225 -2.58 -15.09 -4.65
N ALA A 226 -2.20 -15.17 -5.93
CA ALA A 226 -2.74 -16.18 -6.84
C ALA A 226 -2.51 -17.62 -6.37
N THR A 227 -1.47 -17.89 -5.55
CA THR A 227 -1.24 -19.23 -4.97
C THR A 227 -2.19 -19.57 -3.82
N PHE A 228 -2.89 -18.59 -3.27
CA PHE A 228 -3.94 -18.78 -2.24
C PHE A 228 -5.33 -19.03 -2.85
N GLY A 229 -5.44 -19.12 -4.18
CA GLY A 229 -6.65 -19.52 -4.89
C GLY A 229 -7.86 -18.65 -4.56
N THR A 230 -8.81 -19.24 -3.83
CA THR A 230 -10.05 -18.60 -3.38
C THR A 230 -9.83 -17.49 -2.35
N ASP A 231 -8.70 -17.54 -1.63
CA ASP A 231 -8.39 -16.64 -0.52
C ASP A 231 -7.49 -15.47 -0.93
N LYS A 232 -7.20 -15.27 -2.23
CA LYS A 232 -6.23 -14.24 -2.69
C LYS A 232 -6.59 -12.82 -2.25
N GLY A 233 -7.88 -12.49 -2.19
CA GLY A 233 -8.36 -11.18 -1.75
C GLY A 233 -8.12 -10.94 -0.26
N LEU A 234 -8.39 -11.94 0.58
CA LEU A 234 -8.07 -11.91 2.01
C LEU A 234 -6.55 -11.85 2.20
N TYR A 235 -5.79 -12.65 1.46
CA TYR A 235 -4.33 -12.61 1.47
C TYR A 235 -3.80 -11.20 1.18
N ALA A 236 -4.31 -10.52 0.16
CA ALA A 236 -3.89 -9.16 -0.19
C ALA A 236 -4.21 -8.19 0.94
N ALA A 237 -5.43 -8.22 1.48
CA ALA A 237 -5.84 -7.35 2.58
C ALA A 237 -5.00 -7.58 3.85
N TYR A 238 -4.66 -8.83 4.20
CA TYR A 238 -3.81 -9.12 5.34
C TYR A 238 -2.35 -8.74 5.10
N THR A 239 -1.85 -8.91 3.88
CA THR A 239 -0.50 -8.50 3.49
C THR A 239 -0.35 -6.98 3.66
N ASP A 240 -1.32 -6.21 3.18
CA ASP A 240 -1.38 -4.76 3.37
C ASP A 240 -1.52 -4.40 4.86
N GLY A 241 -2.40 -5.08 5.59
CA GLY A 241 -2.63 -4.84 7.02
C GLY A 241 -1.38 -5.04 7.88
N VAL A 242 -0.64 -6.14 7.66
CA VAL A 242 0.64 -6.39 8.34
C VAL A 242 1.66 -5.35 7.94
N SER A 243 1.74 -5.03 6.65
CA SER A 243 2.65 -4.04 6.10
C SER A 243 2.46 -2.65 6.73
N TYR A 244 1.21 -2.17 6.83
CA TYR A 244 0.89 -0.92 7.52
C TYR A 244 1.08 -1.01 9.03
N GLY A 245 0.83 -2.16 9.65
CA GLY A 245 1.06 -2.37 11.08
C GLY A 245 2.54 -2.24 11.44
N VAL A 246 3.40 -2.96 10.73
CA VAL A 246 4.87 -2.89 10.87
C VAL A 246 5.37 -1.49 10.54
N GLY A 247 4.93 -0.92 9.42
CA GLY A 247 5.31 0.44 9.03
C GLY A 247 4.93 1.48 10.08
N SER A 248 3.75 1.38 10.68
CA SER A 248 3.30 2.30 11.74
C SER A 248 4.17 2.20 13.00
N PHE A 249 4.62 1.00 13.36
CA PHE A 249 5.56 0.84 14.47
C PHE A 249 6.90 1.53 14.17
N VAL A 250 7.45 1.33 12.96
CA VAL A 250 8.70 2.00 12.55
C VAL A 250 8.52 3.51 12.53
N TRP A 251 7.42 4.02 11.97
CA TRP A 251 7.13 5.45 11.95
C TRP A 251 6.98 6.06 13.33
N ARG A 252 6.46 5.31 14.31
CA ARG A 252 6.42 5.75 15.71
C ARG A 252 7.83 5.92 16.28
N VAL A 253 8.72 4.96 16.03
CA VAL A 253 10.12 5.02 16.48
C VAL A 253 10.85 6.20 15.83
N VAL A 254 10.68 6.37 14.51
CA VAL A 254 11.26 7.50 13.76
C VAL A 254 10.71 8.84 14.26
N GLY A 255 9.39 8.92 14.48
CA GLY A 255 8.75 10.13 15.00
C GLY A 255 9.29 10.55 16.36
N GLY A 256 9.45 9.60 17.29
CA GLY A 256 10.07 9.87 18.60
C GLY A 256 11.51 10.37 18.48
N ALA A 257 12.31 9.78 17.59
CA ALA A 257 13.68 10.23 17.36
C ALA A 257 13.77 11.64 16.76
N VAL A 258 12.82 12.02 15.92
CA VAL A 258 12.74 13.39 15.36
C VAL A 258 12.32 14.40 16.43
N GLU A 259 11.40 14.04 17.33
CA GLU A 259 11.01 14.90 18.47
C GLU A 259 12.17 15.12 19.45
N GLU A 260 12.91 14.06 19.82
CA GLU A 260 14.05 14.15 20.75
C GLU A 260 15.26 14.88 20.16
N GLY A 261 15.47 14.79 18.85
CA GLY A 261 16.57 15.46 18.14
C GLY A 261 16.37 16.95 17.91
N ASN A 262 15.21 17.50 18.25
CA ASN A 262 14.88 18.91 18.10
C ASN A 262 14.81 19.58 19.50
N PRO A 263 15.95 19.95 20.11
CA PRO A 263 15.92 20.80 21.29
C PRO A 263 15.40 22.17 20.84
N GLN A 264 14.14 22.46 21.15
CA GLN A 264 13.66 23.84 21.12
C GLN A 264 14.49 24.72 22.07
#